data_AF-A0A959NU30-F1
#
_entry.id   AF-A0A959NU30-F1
#
_cell.length_a   1.000
_cell.length_b   1.000
_cell.length_c   1.000
_cell.angle_alpha   90.00
_cell.angle_beta   90.00
_cell.angle_gamma   90.00
#
_symmetry.space_group_name_H-M   'P 1'
#
loop_
_entity.id
_entity.type
_entity.pdbx_description
1 polymer ?
#
loop_
_entity_poly.entity_id
_entity_poly.type
_entity_poly.pdbx_seq_one_letter_code
_entity_poly.pdbx_strand_id
1 'polypeptide(L)'
;KKYNLKFHLDGARLWNASVASGIKVNEFASYFDSVSVCLSKGLGAPVGSIIAGSKEFINEAFRVRKALGGGMRQAGILAAAGLYALKNNIERLSEDHEKAKILAKHIVETGKFELINKDVETNIIIFKPLEKNIEEALAECKKHGLMLSIGQIGTLRSVTHLDVSFDQIHQACEIITKVFT
;
A
#
# COMPACT_ATOMS: atom_id res chain seq x y z
N LYS A 1 8.92 23.01 -13.80
CA LYS A 1 8.81 24.48 -13.99
C LYS A 1 9.49 24.99 -15.27
N LYS A 2 10.79 24.76 -15.51
CA LYS A 2 11.53 25.22 -16.72
C LYS A 2 10.83 24.96 -18.06
N TYR A 3 10.18 23.79 -18.21
CA TYR A 3 9.54 23.36 -19.46
C TYR A 3 8.01 23.56 -19.49
N ASN A 4 7.44 24.29 -18.53
CA ASN A 4 5.98 24.48 -18.41
C ASN A 4 5.16 23.16 -18.37
N LEU A 5 5.76 22.07 -17.88
CA LEU A 5 5.07 20.81 -17.65
C LEU A 5 4.38 20.79 -16.29
N LYS A 6 3.24 20.10 -16.24
CA LYS A 6 2.48 19.81 -15.02
C LYS A 6 2.89 18.47 -14.43
N PHE A 7 2.97 18.42 -13.10
CA PHE A 7 3.34 17.22 -12.35
C PHE A 7 2.16 16.75 -11.50
N HIS A 8 1.79 15.48 -11.64
CA HIS A 8 0.81 14.83 -10.80
C HIS A 8 1.49 13.80 -9.90
N LEU A 9 1.13 13.79 -8.62
CA LEU A 9 1.52 12.76 -7.67
C LEU A 9 0.41 11.72 -7.53
N ASP A 10 0.65 10.48 -8.00
CA ASP A 10 -0.13 9.33 -7.55
C ASP A 10 0.33 8.94 -6.14
N GLY A 11 -0.38 9.48 -5.16
CA GLY A 11 -0.15 9.29 -3.75
C GLY A 11 -1.03 8.20 -3.14
N ALA A 12 -1.39 7.13 -3.89
CA ALA A 12 -2.19 6.03 -3.37
C ALA A 12 -1.68 5.46 -2.02
N ARG A 13 -0.38 5.59 -1.74
CA ARG A 13 0.26 5.26 -0.45
C ARG A 13 1.13 6.41 0.10
N LEU A 14 0.78 7.66 -0.19
CA LEU A 14 1.53 8.84 0.28
C LEU A 14 1.62 8.88 1.82
N TRP A 15 0.59 8.40 2.51
CA TRP A 15 0.58 8.25 3.97
C TRP A 15 1.72 7.37 4.48
N ASN A 16 1.96 6.22 3.82
CA ASN A 16 3.06 5.32 4.17
C ASN A 16 4.42 5.99 3.95
N ALA A 17 4.60 6.69 2.82
CA ALA A 17 5.83 7.42 2.54
C ALA A 17 6.10 8.53 3.56
N SER A 18 5.06 9.27 3.97
CA SER A 18 5.17 10.31 5.00
C SER A 18 5.59 9.74 6.35
N VAL A 19 4.96 8.64 6.79
CA VAL A 19 5.30 7.98 8.06
C VAL A 19 6.71 7.39 8.04
N ALA A 20 7.12 6.72 6.95
CA ALA A 20 8.44 6.10 6.86
C ALA A 20 9.59 7.11 6.79
N SER A 21 9.39 8.22 6.08
CA SER A 21 10.43 9.25 5.88
C SER A 21 10.43 10.35 6.95
N GLY A 22 9.34 10.50 7.72
CA GLY A 22 9.12 11.64 8.62
C GLY A 22 8.78 12.96 7.91
N ILE A 23 8.79 13.00 6.58
CA ILE A 23 8.43 14.18 5.79
C ILE A 23 6.90 14.34 5.80
N LYS A 24 6.41 15.56 6.04
CA LYS A 24 4.96 15.82 6.11
C LYS A 24 4.30 15.65 4.73
N VAL A 25 3.06 15.16 4.70
CA VAL A 25 2.28 14.97 3.47
C VAL A 25 2.18 16.25 2.63
N ASN A 26 2.00 17.41 3.27
CA ASN A 26 1.90 18.69 2.58
C ASN A 26 3.23 19.13 1.93
N GLU A 27 4.36 18.72 2.50
CA GLU A 27 5.69 18.96 1.95
C GLU A 27 5.91 18.12 0.70
N PHE A 28 5.60 16.83 0.73
CA PHE A 28 5.59 15.99 -0.49
C PHE A 28 4.71 16.58 -1.58
N ALA A 29 3.46 16.92 -1.24
CA ALA A 29 2.50 17.45 -2.20
C ALA A 29 2.92 18.81 -2.78
N SER A 30 3.73 19.60 -2.06
CA SER A 30 4.17 20.94 -2.50
C SER A 30 5.02 20.94 -3.77
N TYR A 31 5.63 19.79 -4.11
CA TYR A 31 6.43 19.63 -5.31
C TYR A 31 5.60 19.34 -6.57
N PHE A 32 4.28 19.17 -6.46
CA PHE A 32 3.39 18.76 -7.54
C PHE A 32 2.27 19.79 -7.77
N ASP A 33 1.74 19.84 -9.00
CA ASP A 33 0.60 20.69 -9.34
C ASP A 33 -0.74 20.08 -8.87
N SER A 34 -0.79 18.75 -8.76
CA SER A 34 -1.93 18.00 -8.24
C SER A 34 -1.49 16.70 -7.59
N VAL A 35 -2.32 16.19 -6.69
CA VAL A 35 -2.07 14.93 -5.97
C VAL A 35 -3.37 14.14 -5.88
N SER A 36 -3.27 12.83 -6.03
CA SER A 36 -4.32 11.89 -5.64
C SER A 36 -3.86 11.07 -4.44
N VAL A 37 -4.76 10.77 -3.51
CA VAL A 37 -4.46 9.92 -2.34
C VAL A 37 -5.59 8.91 -2.15
N CYS A 38 -5.26 7.69 -1.72
CA CYS A 38 -6.27 6.69 -1.40
C CYS A 38 -6.57 6.66 0.10
N LEU A 39 -7.85 6.48 0.43
CA LEU A 39 -8.32 6.27 1.80
C LEU A 39 -8.59 4.79 2.06
N SER A 40 -8.89 4.01 1.01
CA SER A 40 -9.26 2.60 1.10
C SER A 40 -8.09 1.62 0.91
N LYS A 41 -6.94 1.95 1.50
CA LYS A 41 -5.76 1.09 1.53
C LYS A 41 -5.28 0.96 2.99
N GLY A 42 -4.03 1.32 3.30
CA GLY A 42 -3.49 1.24 4.67
C GLY A 42 -4.28 2.05 5.70
N LEU A 43 -5.02 3.09 5.26
CA LEU A 43 -5.88 3.88 6.13
C LEU A 43 -7.19 3.17 6.55
N GLY A 44 -7.62 2.11 5.85
CA GLY A 44 -8.74 1.29 6.29
C GLY A 44 -10.14 1.84 6.02
N ALA A 45 -10.31 2.93 5.26
CA ALA A 45 -11.65 3.33 4.84
C ALA A 45 -12.23 2.29 3.86
N PRO A 46 -13.55 2.04 3.83
CA PRO A 46 -14.12 1.02 2.96
C PRO A 46 -14.03 1.40 1.47
N VAL A 47 -14.19 2.68 1.15
CA VAL A 47 -14.15 3.22 -0.21
C VAL A 47 -13.57 4.63 -0.15
N GLY A 48 -12.78 5.01 -1.15
CA GLY A 48 -12.55 6.41 -1.47
C GLY A 48 -11.11 6.77 -1.76
N SER A 49 -10.99 7.84 -2.55
CA SER A 49 -9.76 8.57 -2.83
C SER A 49 -10.08 10.06 -2.83
N ILE A 50 -9.07 10.89 -2.60
CA ILE A 50 -9.16 12.36 -2.70
C ILE A 50 -8.23 12.81 -3.80
N ILE A 51 -8.65 13.82 -4.57
CA ILE A 51 -7.77 14.56 -5.47
C ILE A 51 -7.71 16.01 -5.01
N ALA A 52 -6.51 16.58 -5.00
CA ALA A 52 -6.24 17.96 -4.61
C ALA A 52 -5.34 18.65 -5.64
N GLY A 53 -5.48 19.97 -5.77
CA GLY A 53 -4.75 20.80 -6.73
C GLY A 53 -5.27 22.23 -6.68
N SER A 54 -4.99 23.03 -7.71
CA SER A 54 -5.52 24.39 -7.81
C SER A 54 -7.06 24.40 -7.94
N LYS A 55 -7.69 25.56 -7.68
CA LYS A 55 -9.14 25.72 -7.81
C LYS A 55 -9.61 25.44 -9.24
N GLU A 56 -8.86 25.91 -10.22
CA GLU A 56 -9.14 25.71 -11.65
C GLU A 56 -9.08 24.21 -12.00
N PHE A 57 -8.07 23.51 -11.48
CA PHE A 57 -7.94 22.06 -11.65
C PHE A 57 -9.11 21.31 -11.02
N ILE A 58 -9.54 21.66 -9.80
CA ILE A 58 -10.65 21.00 -9.12
C ILE A 58 -12.00 21.26 -9.80
N ASN A 59 -12.22 22.46 -10.34
CA ASN A 59 -13.43 22.76 -11.12
C ASN A 59 -13.55 21.82 -12.33
N GLU A 60 -12.45 21.61 -13.04
CA GLU A 60 -12.42 20.71 -14.19
C GLU A 60 -12.53 19.24 -13.75
N ALA A 61 -11.82 18.83 -12.69
CA ALA A 61 -11.93 17.48 -12.13
C ALA A 61 -13.36 17.17 -11.68
N PHE A 62 -14.11 18.15 -11.16
CA PHE A 62 -15.51 17.98 -10.78
C PHE A 62 -16.40 17.69 -12.00
N ARG A 63 -16.16 18.39 -13.11
CA ARG A 63 -16.85 18.16 -14.39
C ARG A 63 -16.57 16.76 -14.92
N VAL A 64 -15.29 16.37 -14.99
CA VAL A 64 -14.85 15.03 -15.42
C VAL A 64 -15.43 13.94 -14.52
N ARG A 65 -15.39 14.12 -13.19
CA ARG A 65 -15.99 13.20 -12.22
C ARG A 65 -17.47 12.96 -12.53
N LYS A 66 -18.21 13.99 -12.94
CA LYS A 66 -19.63 13.83 -13.28
C LYS A 66 -19.82 13.06 -14.59
N ALA A 67 -19.01 13.37 -15.61
CA ALA A 67 -19.03 12.69 -16.91
C ALA A 67 -18.70 11.19 -16.79
N LEU A 68 -17.73 10.83 -15.94
CA LEU A 68 -17.32 9.46 -15.68
C LEU A 68 -18.23 8.71 -14.67
N GLY A 69 -19.33 9.33 -14.21
CA GLY A 69 -20.29 8.69 -13.29
C GLY A 69 -19.92 8.71 -11.81
N GLY A 70 -18.79 9.31 -11.41
CA GLY A 70 -18.35 9.42 -10.01
C GLY A 70 -19.13 10.44 -9.15
N GLY A 71 -20.12 11.11 -9.72
CA GLY A 71 -20.99 12.07 -9.02
C GLY A 71 -22.06 11.40 -8.15
N MET A 72 -21.63 10.69 -7.11
CA MET A 72 -22.49 10.00 -6.14
C MET A 72 -23.37 10.97 -5.35
N ARG A 73 -24.46 10.45 -4.76
CA ARG A 73 -25.40 11.21 -3.92
C ARG A 73 -24.99 11.19 -2.45
N GLN A 74 -25.60 10.35 -1.62
CA GLN A 74 -25.37 10.26 -0.17
C GLN A 74 -24.00 9.65 0.20
N ALA A 75 -22.93 10.11 -0.44
CA ALA A 75 -21.54 9.69 -0.21
C ALA A 75 -20.96 10.18 1.13
N GLY A 76 -21.73 10.94 1.92
CA GLY A 76 -21.33 11.42 3.24
C GLY A 76 -20.95 10.29 4.20
N ILE A 77 -21.59 9.12 4.09
CA ILE A 77 -21.25 7.93 4.88
C ILE A 77 -19.82 7.46 4.57
N LEU A 78 -19.45 7.37 3.29
CA LEU A 78 -18.11 6.99 2.86
C LEU A 78 -17.07 8.06 3.23
N ALA A 79 -17.43 9.34 3.05
CA ALA A 79 -16.57 10.46 3.42
C ALA A 79 -16.30 10.52 4.93
N ALA A 80 -17.28 10.17 5.77
CA ALA A 80 -17.11 10.09 7.22
C ALA A 80 -16.09 9.02 7.63
N ALA A 81 -16.14 7.83 7.01
CA ALA A 81 -15.14 6.79 7.23
C ALA A 81 -13.73 7.25 6.79
N GLY A 82 -13.64 7.94 5.65
CA GLY A 82 -12.40 8.56 5.18
C GLY A 82 -11.84 9.60 6.16
N LEU A 83 -12.70 10.47 6.69
CA LEU A 83 -12.31 11.49 7.66
C LEU A 83 -11.86 10.87 8.99
N TYR A 84 -12.54 9.83 9.46
CA TYR A 84 -12.11 9.05 10.63
C TYR A 84 -10.71 8.48 10.40
N ALA A 85 -10.49 7.85 9.24
CA ALA A 85 -9.21 7.24 8.91
C ALA A 85 -8.06 8.26 8.86
N LEU A 86 -8.28 9.44 8.29
CA LEU A 86 -7.28 10.52 8.27
C LEU A 86 -6.91 11.02 9.67
N LYS A 87 -7.85 11.00 10.62
CA LYS A 87 -7.63 11.48 11.98
C LYS A 87 -6.97 10.45 12.90
N ASN A 88 -7.24 9.16 12.69
CA ASN A 88 -6.91 8.12 13.66
C ASN A 88 -5.92 7.07 13.13
N ASN A 89 -5.83 6.87 11.81
CA ASN A 89 -5.16 5.70 11.26
C ASN A 89 -3.81 6.00 10.58
N ILE A 90 -3.35 7.26 10.53
CA ILE A 90 -2.08 7.60 9.88
C ILE A 90 -0.89 7.10 10.71
N GLU A 91 -0.82 7.43 11.99
CA GLU A 91 0.35 7.12 12.84
C GLU A 91 0.59 5.61 12.94
N ARG A 92 -0.48 4.82 13.09
CA ARG A 92 -0.39 3.35 13.15
C ARG A 92 0.16 2.67 11.89
N LEU A 93 0.33 3.39 10.78
CA LEU A 93 0.98 2.82 9.59
C LEU A 93 2.42 2.39 9.89
N SER A 94 3.08 2.95 10.91
CA SER A 94 4.39 2.50 11.37
C SER A 94 4.36 1.03 11.83
N GLU A 95 3.27 0.56 12.44
CA GLU A 95 3.10 -0.85 12.81
C GLU A 95 3.08 -1.74 11.57
N ASP A 96 2.43 -1.29 10.49
CA ASP A 96 2.38 -2.04 9.24
C ASP A 96 3.79 -2.15 8.64
N HIS A 97 4.61 -1.09 8.76
CA HIS A 97 6.01 -1.11 8.32
C HIS A 97 6.86 -2.05 9.17
N GLU A 98 6.65 -2.06 10.49
CA GLU A 98 7.34 -2.97 11.41
C GLU A 98 7.02 -4.44 11.10
N LYS A 99 5.73 -4.78 10.95
CA LYS A 99 5.28 -6.10 10.51
C LYS A 99 5.95 -6.51 9.19
N ALA A 100 6.06 -5.58 8.24
CA ALA A 100 6.70 -5.86 6.97
C ALA A 100 8.21 -6.13 7.11
N LYS A 101 8.90 -5.39 7.98
CA LYS A 101 10.32 -5.61 8.30
C LYS A 101 10.57 -6.96 8.96
N ILE A 102 9.70 -7.38 9.88
CA ILE A 102 9.78 -8.71 10.51
C ILE A 102 9.71 -9.81 9.44
N LEU A 103 8.70 -9.74 8.57
CA LEU A 103 8.53 -10.71 7.50
C LEU A 103 9.68 -10.69 6.49
N ALA A 104 10.16 -9.50 6.12
CA ALA A 104 11.29 -9.33 5.20
C ALA A 104 12.58 -9.93 5.77
N LYS A 105 12.86 -9.70 7.06
CA LYS A 105 14.01 -10.29 7.75
C LYS A 105 13.97 -11.82 7.70
N HIS A 106 12.81 -12.41 8.02
CA HIS A 106 12.63 -13.86 7.96
C HIS A 106 12.87 -14.41 6.55
N ILE A 107 12.31 -13.76 5.52
CA ILE A 107 12.51 -14.13 4.10
C ILE A 107 14.00 -14.19 3.76
N VAL A 108 14.78 -13.18 4.17
CA VAL A 108 16.24 -13.14 3.93
C VAL A 108 16.96 -14.26 4.69
N GLU A 109 16.60 -14.50 5.96
CA GLU A 109 17.25 -15.51 6.80
C GLU A 109 17.04 -16.95 6.31
N THR A 110 15.92 -17.23 5.61
CA THR A 110 15.72 -18.56 5.02
C THR A 110 16.70 -18.90 3.90
N GLY A 111 17.29 -17.90 3.22
CA GLY A 111 18.16 -18.10 2.06
C GLY A 111 17.48 -18.72 0.83
N LYS A 112 16.15 -18.90 0.85
CA LYS A 112 15.36 -19.52 -0.24
C LYS A 112 14.73 -18.51 -1.20
N PHE A 113 14.95 -17.22 -0.94
CA PHE A 113 14.37 -16.13 -1.72
C PHE A 113 15.39 -15.05 -2.03
N GLU A 114 15.19 -14.39 -3.16
CA GLU A 114 15.80 -13.12 -3.49
C GLU A 114 14.84 -11.98 -3.08
N LEU A 115 15.27 -11.09 -2.20
CA LEU A 115 14.51 -9.89 -1.84
C LEU A 115 14.72 -8.80 -2.91
N ILE A 116 13.63 -8.42 -3.59
CA ILE A 116 13.68 -7.49 -4.73
C ILE A 116 13.75 -6.04 -4.26
N ASN A 117 12.93 -5.65 -3.28
CA ASN A 117 13.03 -4.35 -2.63
C ASN A 117 13.88 -4.47 -1.36
N LYS A 118 15.21 -4.41 -1.55
CA LYS A 118 16.23 -4.62 -0.50
C LYS A 118 15.95 -3.83 0.78
N ASP A 119 15.51 -2.59 0.64
CA ASP A 119 15.10 -1.74 1.75
C ASP A 119 13.57 -1.75 1.85
N VAL A 120 13.03 -2.61 2.71
CA VAL A 120 11.60 -2.62 3.05
C VAL A 120 11.30 -1.43 3.97
N GLU A 121 11.08 -0.28 3.37
CA GLU A 121 10.83 0.98 4.08
C GLU A 121 9.40 1.13 4.58
N THR A 122 8.43 0.49 3.89
CA THR A 122 7.00 0.62 4.18
C THR A 122 6.34 -0.75 4.35
N ASN A 123 5.10 -0.92 3.89
CA ASN A 123 4.27 -2.10 4.17
C ASN A 123 4.26 -3.13 3.02
N ILE A 124 5.22 -3.09 2.10
CA ILE A 124 5.26 -3.97 0.92
C ILE A 124 6.58 -4.73 0.90
N ILE A 125 6.50 -6.04 0.71
CA ILE A 125 7.64 -6.92 0.47
C ILE A 125 7.46 -7.57 -0.89
N ILE A 126 8.50 -7.52 -1.71
CA ILE A 126 8.56 -8.15 -3.02
C ILE A 126 9.77 -9.08 -3.02
N PHE A 127 9.54 -10.36 -3.26
CA PHE A 127 10.56 -11.38 -3.15
C PHE A 127 10.34 -12.49 -4.18
N LYS A 128 11.41 -13.16 -4.59
CA LYS A 128 11.38 -14.20 -5.61
C LYS A 128 11.86 -15.52 -5.02
N PRO A 129 11.06 -16.60 -5.06
CA PRO A 129 11.52 -17.94 -4.71
C PRO A 129 12.65 -18.39 -5.65
N LEU A 130 13.70 -19.00 -5.10
CA LEU A 130 14.85 -19.46 -5.89
C LEU A 130 14.62 -20.83 -6.54
N GLU A 131 13.88 -21.72 -5.87
CA GLU A 131 13.81 -23.14 -6.23
C GLU A 131 12.39 -23.65 -6.54
N LYS A 132 11.33 -22.89 -6.19
CA LYS A 132 9.94 -23.34 -6.32
C LYS A 132 9.17 -22.60 -7.41
N ASN A 133 8.24 -23.32 -8.05
CA ASN A 133 7.23 -22.72 -8.89
C ASN A 133 6.28 -21.86 -8.01
N ILE A 134 6.02 -20.63 -8.45
CA ILE A 134 5.21 -19.65 -7.71
C ILE A 134 3.76 -20.10 -7.57
N GLU A 135 3.16 -20.67 -8.61
CA GLU A 135 1.74 -21.04 -8.62
C GLU A 135 1.48 -22.18 -7.63
N GLU A 136 2.35 -23.19 -7.63
CA GLU A 136 2.30 -24.31 -6.68
C GLU A 136 2.50 -23.82 -5.25
N ALA A 137 3.49 -22.95 -5.02
CA ALA A 137 3.77 -22.43 -3.70
C ALA A 137 2.64 -21.53 -3.16
N LEU A 138 1.99 -20.73 -4.02
CA LEU A 138 0.81 -19.94 -3.67
C LEU A 138 -0.37 -20.83 -3.29
N ALA A 139 -0.63 -21.88 -4.07
CA ALA A 139 -1.69 -22.83 -3.77
C ALA A 139 -1.44 -23.53 -2.43
N GLU A 140 -0.20 -23.91 -2.15
CA GLU A 140 0.17 -24.55 -0.89
C GLU A 140 0.08 -23.58 0.30
N CYS A 141 0.61 -22.35 0.19
CA CYS A 141 0.44 -21.31 1.21
C CYS A 141 -1.03 -21.09 1.58
N LYS A 142 -1.90 -21.03 0.57
CA LYS A 142 -3.34 -20.84 0.76
C LYS A 142 -3.99 -21.97 1.57
N LYS A 143 -3.55 -23.23 1.40
CA LYS A 143 -4.05 -24.37 2.20
C LYS A 143 -3.69 -24.23 3.68
N HIS A 144 -2.55 -23.60 4.00
CA HIS A 144 -2.15 -23.29 5.38
C HIS A 144 -2.70 -21.95 5.88
N GLY A 145 -3.57 -21.27 5.10
CA GLY A 145 -4.22 -20.02 5.50
C GLY A 145 -3.44 -18.74 5.16
N LEU A 146 -2.32 -18.84 4.44
CA LEU A 146 -1.52 -17.68 4.02
C LEU A 146 -1.87 -17.26 2.58
N MET A 147 -2.40 -16.04 2.43
CA MET A 147 -2.67 -15.46 1.12
C MET A 147 -1.52 -14.54 0.71
N LEU A 148 -0.87 -14.88 -0.41
CA LEU A 148 0.12 -14.06 -1.08
C LEU A 148 -0.36 -13.72 -2.49
N SER A 149 0.19 -12.67 -3.08
CA SER A 149 -0.14 -12.26 -4.45
C SER A 149 1.09 -12.35 -5.36
N ILE A 150 0.84 -12.51 -6.66
CA ILE A 150 1.89 -12.37 -7.67
C ILE A 150 2.26 -10.87 -7.76
N GLY A 151 3.55 -10.57 -7.76
CA GLY A 151 4.09 -9.24 -7.99
C GLY A 151 4.34 -8.98 -9.48
N GLN A 152 5.57 -8.64 -9.82
CA GLN A 152 6.07 -8.69 -11.21
C GLN A 152 6.35 -10.14 -11.63
N ILE A 153 6.68 -10.36 -12.90
CA ILE A 153 6.97 -11.68 -13.46
C ILE A 153 8.00 -12.41 -12.58
N GLY A 154 7.62 -13.59 -12.08
CA GLY A 154 8.50 -14.41 -11.26
C GLY A 154 8.70 -13.92 -9.83
N THR A 155 7.86 -13.01 -9.31
CA THR A 155 7.96 -12.50 -7.92
C THR A 155 6.65 -12.66 -7.17
N LEU A 156 6.76 -12.80 -5.86
CA LEU A 156 5.68 -12.72 -4.90
C LEU A 156 5.64 -11.32 -4.28
N ARG A 157 4.44 -10.87 -3.95
CA ARG A 157 4.18 -9.63 -3.23
C ARG A 157 3.30 -9.90 -2.03
N SER A 158 3.77 -9.47 -0.86
CA SER A 158 2.98 -9.37 0.36
C SER A 158 2.80 -7.91 0.76
N VAL A 159 1.67 -7.63 1.42
CA VAL A 159 1.32 -6.29 1.89
C VAL A 159 0.76 -6.41 3.29
N THR A 160 1.38 -5.75 4.27
CA THR A 160 0.87 -5.70 5.64
C THR A 160 -0.13 -4.55 5.80
N HIS A 161 -1.13 -4.75 6.66
CA HIS A 161 -2.19 -3.77 6.92
C HIS A 161 -2.80 -3.98 8.32
N LEU A 162 -3.72 -3.09 8.69
CA LEU A 162 -4.35 -3.04 10.01
C LEU A 162 -5.04 -4.35 10.46
N ASP A 163 -5.54 -5.15 9.51
CA ASP A 163 -6.24 -6.42 9.82
C ASP A 163 -5.28 -7.61 9.98
N VAL A 164 -3.98 -7.40 9.79
CA VAL A 164 -2.95 -8.43 10.02
C VAL A 164 -2.24 -8.12 11.34
N SER A 165 -2.44 -8.98 12.32
CA SER A 165 -1.77 -8.89 13.63
C SER A 165 -0.30 -9.31 13.56
N PHE A 166 0.48 -8.97 14.58
CA PHE A 166 1.87 -9.45 14.71
C PHE A 166 1.95 -10.98 14.82
N ASP A 167 1.03 -11.61 15.56
CA ASP A 167 0.97 -13.08 15.66
C ASP A 167 0.74 -13.74 14.29
N GLN A 168 -0.11 -13.15 13.45
CA GLN A 168 -0.32 -13.63 12.07
C GLN A 168 0.92 -13.43 11.19
N ILE A 169 1.77 -12.44 11.46
CA ILE A 169 3.07 -12.31 10.78
C ILE A 169 4.00 -13.45 11.18
N HIS A 170 4.06 -13.79 12.47
CA HIS A 170 4.87 -14.93 12.92
C HIS A 170 4.36 -16.26 12.33
N GLN A 171 3.04 -16.47 12.30
CA GLN A 171 2.44 -17.61 11.61
C GLN A 171 2.77 -17.62 10.11
N ALA A 172 2.76 -16.46 9.45
CA ALA A 172 3.15 -16.37 8.05
C ALA A 172 4.61 -16.78 7.83
N CYS A 173 5.52 -16.40 8.73
CA CYS A 173 6.92 -16.84 8.70
C CYS A 173 7.04 -18.37 8.81
N GLU A 174 6.31 -18.99 9.73
CA GLU A 174 6.28 -20.46 9.88
C GLU A 174 5.75 -21.17 8.63
N ILE A 175 4.65 -20.67 8.06
CA ILE A 175 4.07 -21.21 6.82
C ILE A 175 5.04 -21.07 5.67
N ILE A 176 5.70 -19.91 5.52
CA ILE A 176 6.70 -19.69 4.47
C ILE A 176 7.86 -20.67 4.61
N THR A 177 8.39 -20.86 5.82
CA THR A 177 9.44 -21.85 6.06
C THR A 177 8.96 -23.24 5.67
N LYS A 178 7.75 -23.65 6.10
CA LYS A 178 7.21 -24.98 5.80
C LYS A 178 6.98 -25.22 4.30
N VAL A 179 6.49 -24.21 3.57
CA VAL A 179 6.09 -24.35 2.17
C VAL A 179 7.29 -24.21 1.22
N PHE A 180 8.30 -23.43 1.58
CA PHE A 180 9.46 -23.16 0.73
C PHE A 180 10.75 -23.86 1.14
N THR A 181 10.75 -24.57 2.27
CA THR A 181 11.68 -25.68 2.54
C THR A 181 11.18 -26.95 1.81
#